data_AF-A0AAV6WQX7-F1
#
_entry.id   AF-A0AAV6WQX7-F1
#
_cell.length_a   1.000
_cell.length_b   1.000
_cell.length_c   1.000
_cell.angle_alpha   90.00
_cell.angle_beta   90.00
_cell.angle_gamma   90.00
#
_symmetry.space_group_name_H-M   'P 1'
#
loop_
_entity.id
_entity.type
_entity.pdbx_description
1 polymer ?
#
loop_
_entity_poly.entity_id
_entity_poly.type
_entity_poly.pdbx_seq_one_letter_code
_entity_poly.pdbx_strand_id
1 'polypeptide(L)'
;MRSNGYIYPKRCEEADHLVHYIYNLCKNPLRNGDVNVKIVAQHYCGNVITKLVFNKRFFGGGMEDGGPGVEKEEHAAGIFTIVACVHGFNIVDYVPRLESFDVNGHKAKLRNAI
;
A
#
# COMPACT_ATOMS: atom_id res chain seq x y z
N MET A 1 22.45 8.04 -19.43
CA MET A 1 21.58 7.89 -18.24
C MET A 1 20.45 8.93 -18.33
N ARG A 2 19.28 8.57 -18.90
CA ARG A 2 18.03 9.35 -18.83
C ARG A 2 16.86 8.35 -18.85
N SER A 3 16.57 7.73 -17.70
CA SER A 3 15.44 6.80 -17.52
C SER A 3 14.12 7.51 -17.17
N ASN A 4 14.09 8.85 -17.12
CA ASN A 4 12.91 9.61 -16.73
C ASN A 4 11.69 9.43 -17.65
N GLY A 5 11.88 9.00 -18.91
CA GLY A 5 10.78 8.84 -19.87
C GLY A 5 9.76 7.74 -19.52
N TYR A 6 10.15 6.73 -18.73
CA TYR A 6 9.26 5.62 -18.39
C TYR A 6 8.57 5.79 -17.02
N ILE A 7 9.29 6.34 -16.04
CA ILE A 7 8.85 6.40 -14.65
C ILE A 7 7.99 7.63 -14.40
N TYR A 8 8.42 8.80 -14.88
CA TYR A 8 7.77 10.08 -14.63
C TYR A 8 6.29 10.10 -15.08
N PRO A 9 5.94 9.74 -16.34
CA PRO A 9 4.54 9.82 -16.79
C PRO A 9 3.61 8.92 -15.98
N LYS A 10 4.08 7.73 -15.58
CA LYS A 10 3.29 6.79 -14.76
C LYS A 10 3.02 7.33 -13.36
N ARG A 11 4.00 8.03 -12.77
CA ARG A 11 3.83 8.68 -11.46
C ARG A 11 2.85 9.84 -11.53
N CYS A 12 2.89 10.63 -12.60
CA CYS A 12 1.93 11.71 -12.82
C CYS A 12 0.51 11.17 -13.02
N GLU A 13 0.35 10.14 -13.86
CA GLU A 13 -0.95 9.50 -14.09
C GLU A 13 -1.59 8.98 -12.79
N GLU A 14 -0.81 8.29 -11.94
CA GLU A 14 -1.33 7.84 -10.62
C GLU A 14 -1.57 9.00 -9.64
N ALA A 15 -0.88 10.13 -9.79
CA ALA A 15 -1.12 11.31 -8.96
C ALA A 15 -2.44 12.00 -9.36
N ASP A 16 -2.73 12.11 -10.65
CA ASP A 16 -4.00 12.64 -11.15
C ASP A 16 -5.18 11.79 -10.65
N HIS A 17 -5.01 10.46 -10.70
CA HIS A 17 -5.97 9.52 -10.14
C HIS A 17 -6.18 9.67 -8.63
N LEU A 18 -5.11 9.92 -7.87
CA LEU A 18 -5.19 10.15 -6.42
C LEU A 18 -6.01 11.41 -6.11
N VAL A 19 -5.77 12.49 -6.85
CA VAL A 19 -6.51 13.76 -6.69
C VAL A 19 -7.98 13.55 -7.00
N HIS A 20 -8.30 12.82 -8.07
CA HIS A 20 -9.68 12.49 -8.42
C HIS A 20 -10.37 11.67 -7.31
N TYR A 21 -9.68 10.67 -6.76
CA TYR A 21 -10.19 9.86 -5.66
C TYR A 21 -10.46 10.69 -4.39
N ILE A 22 -9.51 11.53 -3.97
CA ILE A 22 -9.68 12.42 -2.80
C ILE A 22 -10.85 13.36 -3.02
N TYR A 23 -10.98 13.93 -4.22
CA TYR A 23 -12.11 14.80 -4.56
C TYR A 23 -13.46 14.08 -4.43
N ASN A 24 -13.56 12.85 -4.91
CA ASN A 24 -14.77 12.02 -4.78
C ASN A 24 -15.05 11.67 -3.31
N LEU A 25 -14.02 11.38 -2.52
CA LEU A 25 -14.15 11.16 -1.07
C LEU A 25 -14.71 12.39 -0.35
N CYS A 26 -14.17 13.58 -0.66
CA CYS A 26 -14.63 14.83 -0.06
C CYS A 26 -16.08 15.15 -0.44
N LYS A 27 -16.51 14.75 -1.63
CA LYS A 27 -17.89 14.93 -2.11
C LYS A 27 -18.89 13.93 -1.54
N ASN A 28 -18.42 12.82 -0.96
CA ASN A 28 -19.31 11.77 -0.51
C ASN A 28 -20.04 12.18 0.78
N PRO A 29 -21.38 12.35 0.76
CA PRO A 29 -22.13 12.82 1.92
C PRO A 29 -22.10 11.84 3.09
N LEU A 30 -21.79 10.56 2.85
CA LEU A 30 -21.68 9.54 3.90
C LEU A 30 -20.38 9.63 4.71
N ARG A 31 -19.34 10.27 4.16
CA ARG A 31 -18.02 10.37 4.80
C ARG A 31 -17.77 11.74 5.41
N ASN A 32 -18.71 12.68 5.28
CA ASN A 32 -18.63 14.03 5.86
C ASN A 32 -17.34 14.81 5.49
N GLY A 33 -16.65 14.41 4.43
CA GLY A 33 -15.36 14.97 4.02
C GLY A 33 -14.13 14.41 4.75
N ASP A 34 -14.27 13.42 5.63
CA ASP A 34 -13.15 12.85 6.37
C ASP A 34 -12.31 11.94 5.47
N VAL A 35 -11.03 12.29 5.34
CA VAL A 35 -10.05 11.56 4.52
C VAL A 35 -8.97 10.95 5.41
N ASN A 36 -8.91 9.61 5.45
CA ASN A 36 -7.82 8.92 6.10
C ASN A 36 -6.55 8.97 5.23
N VAL A 37 -5.65 9.91 5.57
CA VAL A 37 -4.40 10.15 4.83
C VAL A 37 -3.52 8.89 4.75
N LYS A 38 -3.52 8.04 5.79
CA LYS A 38 -2.75 6.79 5.78
C LYS A 38 -3.23 5.87 4.65
N ILE A 39 -4.54 5.64 4.56
CA ILE A 39 -5.12 4.77 3.53
C ILE A 39 -4.88 5.34 2.13
N VAL A 40 -5.07 6.65 1.96
CA VAL A 40 -4.83 7.34 0.68
C VAL A 40 -3.37 7.25 0.24
N ALA A 41 -2.42 7.46 1.16
CA ALA A 41 -1.00 7.34 0.86
C ALA A 41 -0.59 5.91 0.51
N GLN A 42 -1.09 4.93 1.28
CA GLN A 42 -0.87 3.51 1.01
C GLN A 42 -1.41 3.09 -0.35
N HIS A 43 -2.61 3.58 -0.71
CA HIS A 43 -3.23 3.34 -2.01
C HIS A 43 -2.38 3.91 -3.16
N TYR A 44 -1.92 5.16 -3.06
CA TYR A 44 -1.05 5.76 -4.08
C TYR A 44 0.25 4.97 -4.26
N CYS A 45 0.95 4.68 -3.16
CA CYS A 45 2.23 3.96 -3.19
C CYS A 45 2.07 2.56 -3.80
N GLY A 46 1.03 1.82 -3.41
CA GLY A 46 0.74 0.50 -3.99
C GLY A 46 0.44 0.56 -5.49
N ASN A 47 -0.32 1.57 -5.92
CA ASN A 47 -0.67 1.75 -7.34
C ASN A 47 0.55 2.10 -8.18
N VAL A 48 1.39 3.02 -7.70
CA VAL A 48 2.64 3.40 -8.40
C VAL A 48 3.55 2.19 -8.56
N ILE A 49 3.77 1.39 -7.51
CA ILE A 49 4.61 0.19 -7.59
C ILE A 49 4.03 -0.80 -8.62
N THR A 50 2.72 -1.07 -8.55
CA THR A 50 2.06 -2.00 -9.49
C THR A 50 2.15 -1.50 -10.94
N LYS A 51 1.94 -0.20 -11.18
CA LYS A 51 2.01 0.44 -12.49
C LYS A 51 3.44 0.45 -13.05
N LEU A 52 4.45 0.58 -12.19
CA LEU A 52 5.86 0.52 -12.61
C LEU A 52 6.30 -0.90 -12.96
N VAL A 53 5.94 -1.90 -12.13
CA VAL A 53 6.37 -3.29 -12.26
C VAL A 53 5.58 -4.06 -13.31
N PHE A 54 4.25 -3.97 -13.27
CA PHE A 54 3.36 -4.78 -14.10
C PHE A 54 2.72 -3.99 -15.26
N ASN A 55 2.98 -2.69 -15.35
CA ASN A 55 2.29 -1.77 -16.27
C ASN A 55 0.76 -1.81 -16.14
N LYS A 56 0.26 -2.25 -14.98
CA LYS A 56 -1.16 -2.38 -14.63
C LYS A 56 -1.44 -1.54 -13.39
N ARG A 57 -2.60 -0.88 -13.37
CA ARG A 57 -3.01 -0.05 -12.23
C ARG A 57 -3.62 -0.88 -11.11
N PHE A 58 -4.43 -1.89 -11.46
CA PHE A 58 -5.14 -2.77 -10.53
C PHE A 58 -4.92 -4.23 -10.95
N PHE A 59 -4.96 -5.15 -9.98
CA PHE A 59 -5.06 -6.59 -10.26
C PHE A 59 -6.52 -7.03 -10.57
N GLY A 60 -7.51 -6.16 -10.33
CA GLY A 60 -8.93 -6.32 -10.67
C GLY A 60 -9.57 -5.05 -11.28
N GLY A 61 -10.90 -4.99 -11.39
CA GLY A 61 -11.62 -3.78 -11.83
C GLY A 61 -11.68 -2.76 -10.69
N GLY A 62 -11.07 -1.59 -10.85
CA GLY A 62 -11.19 -0.51 -9.87
C GLY A 62 -12.66 -0.09 -9.66
N MET A 63 -12.92 0.63 -8.58
CA MET A 63 -14.25 1.17 -8.29
C MET A 63 -14.55 2.39 -9.19
N GLU A 64 -15.84 2.68 -9.44
CA GLU A 64 -16.26 3.86 -10.23
C GLU A 64 -15.77 5.19 -9.62
N ASP A 65 -15.56 5.23 -8.30
CA ASP A 65 -15.01 6.38 -7.58
C ASP A 65 -13.48 6.55 -7.74
N GLY A 66 -12.82 5.62 -8.44
CA GLY A 66 -11.36 5.58 -8.60
C GLY A 66 -10.61 5.01 -7.40
N GLY A 67 -11.33 4.49 -6.40
CA GLY A 67 -10.80 3.90 -5.18
C GLY A 67 -10.28 2.47 -5.33
N PRO A 68 -9.60 1.96 -4.29
CA PRO A 68 -9.17 0.56 -4.26
C PRO A 68 -10.40 -0.37 -4.29
N GLY A 69 -10.35 -1.40 -5.15
CA GLY A 69 -11.26 -2.54 -5.01
C GLY A 69 -10.96 -3.31 -3.71
N VAL A 70 -11.96 -4.00 -3.17
CA VAL A 70 -11.89 -4.71 -1.88
C VAL A 70 -10.66 -5.62 -1.78
N GLU A 71 -10.37 -6.37 -2.85
CA GLU A 71 -9.20 -7.27 -2.94
C GLU A 71 -7.85 -6.55 -2.73
N LYS A 72 -7.77 -5.27 -3.07
CA LYS A 72 -6.52 -4.49 -3.00
C LYS A 72 -6.27 -3.89 -1.62
N GLU A 73 -7.33 -3.61 -0.87
CA GLU A 73 -7.22 -3.05 0.47
C GLU A 73 -6.65 -4.09 1.44
N GLU A 74 -7.10 -5.33 1.33
CA GLU A 74 -6.57 -6.47 2.10
C GLU A 74 -5.12 -6.78 1.71
N HIS A 75 -4.81 -6.84 0.41
CA HIS A 75 -3.44 -7.09 -0.05
C HIS A 75 -2.46 -5.97 0.33
N ALA A 76 -2.89 -4.71 0.26
CA ALA A 76 -2.06 -3.58 0.68
C ALA A 76 -1.80 -3.63 2.20
N ALA A 77 -2.82 -3.94 3.00
CA ALA A 77 -2.66 -4.11 4.44
C ALA A 77 -1.66 -5.21 4.79
N GLY A 78 -1.70 -6.36 4.08
CA GLY A 78 -0.72 -7.43 4.21
C GLY A 78 0.70 -6.98 3.88
N ILE A 79 0.91 -6.32 2.73
CA ILE A 79 2.22 -5.80 2.32
C ILE A 79 2.78 -4.81 3.33
N PHE A 80 1.98 -3.83 3.78
CA PHE A 80 2.44 -2.86 4.78
C PHE A 80 2.71 -3.50 6.14
N THR A 81 2.00 -4.59 6.49
CA THR A 81 2.29 -5.39 7.68
C THR A 81 3.62 -6.12 7.56
N ILE A 82 3.92 -6.70 6.40
CA ILE A 82 5.21 -7.34 6.12
C ILE A 82 6.34 -6.30 6.20
N VAL A 83 6.18 -5.14 5.55
CA VAL A 83 7.15 -4.03 5.60
C VAL A 83 7.38 -3.58 7.05
N ALA A 84 6.32 -3.44 7.85
CA ALA A 84 6.45 -3.10 9.26
C ALA A 84 7.17 -4.19 10.06
N CYS A 85 6.95 -5.48 9.75
CA CYS A 85 7.67 -6.59 10.39
C CYS A 85 9.16 -6.63 10.03
N VAL A 86 9.51 -6.31 8.78
CA VAL A 86 10.91 -6.26 8.31
C VAL A 86 11.66 -5.06 8.88
N HIS A 87 11.00 -3.91 9.04
CA HIS A 87 11.62 -2.69 9.55
C HIS A 87 11.50 -2.52 11.07
N GLY A 88 10.75 -3.38 11.77
CA GLY A 88 10.70 -3.37 13.22
C GLY A 88 11.95 -4.02 13.81
N PHE A 89 12.83 -3.21 14.42
CA PHE A 89 14.00 -3.70 15.16
C PHE A 89 13.60 -4.84 16.10
N ASN A 90 14.20 -6.01 15.91
CA ASN A 90 13.89 -7.17 16.71
C ASN A 90 15.04 -7.47 17.67
N ILE A 91 14.72 -7.81 18.92
CA ILE A 91 15.71 -8.25 19.90
C ILE A 91 16.44 -9.50 19.39
N VAL A 92 15.79 -10.32 18.55
CA VAL A 92 16.45 -11.47 17.89
C VAL A 92 17.52 -11.09 16.86
N ASP A 93 17.48 -9.89 16.29
CA ASP A 93 18.53 -9.40 15.39
C ASP A 93 19.87 -9.23 16.13
N TYR A 94 19.78 -9.01 17.44
CA TYR A 94 20.93 -8.88 18.33
C TYR A 94 21.24 -10.17 19.13
N VAL A 95 20.23 -11.02 19.34
CA VAL A 95 20.34 -12.26 20.14
C VAL A 95 19.77 -13.46 19.36
N PRO A 96 20.58 -14.12 18.52
CA PRO A 96 20.12 -15.17 17.60
C PRO A 96 19.44 -16.37 18.28
N ARG A 97 19.76 -16.66 19.56
CA ARG A 97 19.15 -17.78 20.31
C ARG A 97 17.66 -17.59 20.63
N LEU A 98 17.13 -16.36 20.51
CA LEU A 98 15.72 -16.06 20.75
C LEU A 98 14.86 -16.20 19.47
N GLU A 99 15.47 -16.51 18.32
CA GLU A 99 14.79 -16.61 17.02
C GLU A 99 13.67 -17.67 17.01
N SER A 100 13.83 -18.75 17.77
CA SER A 100 12.86 -19.84 17.89
C SER A 100 11.62 -19.49 18.73
N PHE A 101 11.65 -18.41 19.50
CA PHE A 101 10.56 -18.03 20.42
C PHE A 101 9.53 -17.07 19.83
N ASP A 102 9.74 -16.54 18.61
CA ASP A 102 8.91 -15.48 18.00
C ASP A 102 8.55 -14.35 19.00
N VAL A 103 9.55 -13.88 19.75
CA VAL A 103 9.36 -13.00 20.92
C VAL A 103 8.57 -11.72 20.60
N ASN A 104 8.68 -11.21 19.37
CA ASN A 104 7.96 -10.02 18.89
C ASN A 104 6.69 -10.33 18.10
N GLY A 105 6.33 -11.62 17.93
CA GLY A 105 5.18 -12.07 17.15
C GLY A 105 5.25 -11.72 15.67
N HIS A 106 6.44 -11.37 15.14
CA HIS A 106 6.63 -11.00 13.75
C HIS A 106 6.38 -12.19 12.82
N LYS A 107 6.80 -13.41 13.20
CA LYS A 107 6.55 -14.61 12.38
C LYS A 107 5.05 -14.92 12.33
N ALA A 108 4.35 -14.78 13.45
CA ALA A 108 2.89 -14.92 13.50
C ALA A 108 2.15 -13.85 12.67
N LYS A 109 2.54 -12.57 12.78
CA LYS A 109 1.96 -11.48 11.99
C LYS A 109 2.22 -11.65 10.49
N LEU A 110 3.42 -12.07 10.10
CA LEU A 110 3.77 -12.38 8.71
C LEU A 110 2.90 -13.51 8.15
N ARG A 111 2.73 -14.60 8.92
CA ARG A 111 1.89 -15.73 8.51
C ARG A 111 0.43 -15.34 8.29
N ASN A 112 -0.09 -14.43 9.10
CA ASN A 112 -1.48 -13.96 8.99
C ASN A 112 -1.66 -12.84 7.95
N ALA A 113 -0.57 -12.29 7.41
CA ALA A 113 -0.57 -11.25 6.38
C ALA A 113 -0.53 -11.83 4.95
N ILE A 114 -0.43 -13.15 4.80
CA ILE A 114 -0.39 -13.91 3.55
C ILE A 114 -1.72 -14.64 3.36
#